data_AF-A0A937WIE7-F1
#
_entry.id   AF-A0A937WIE7-F1
#
_cell.length_a   1.000
_cell.length_b   1.000
_cell.length_c   1.000
_cell.angle_alpha   90.00
_cell.angle_beta   90.00
_cell.angle_gamma   90.00
#
_symmetry.space_group_name_H-M   'P 1'
#
loop_
_entity.id
_entity.type
_entity.pdbx_description
1 polymer ?
#
loop_
_entity_poly.entity_id
_entity_poly.type
_entity_poly.pdbx_seq_one_letter_code
_entity_poly.pdbx_strand_id
1 'polypeptide(L)'
;MINKIFWCIHPYCWSMYSDIPNGCDPKLWNAILAWELRVHDLHLNFVSNMKPDEALILYPIGNSEPMRKLIEHSQKTRRKRFVLVDWQCASMEFLANVSDPIHRFLDEEELPGKHQFIHNMLTDFGRRKVSEGLAEEIEAEIKEACGTIGYDWSYQALKVIYYNRVLALEFEKKFRDQCLVYAPQQVKCVAFGEGFEQCAMTWKAMLPYYMGLTNPIENDFELSVSGAPFLTSARFKELIILSNDVRLFLWEGEDSQFIALFCRAKACLKDSQLFAHIPLEGMHLAVRGVSPDETQHWPVKHPFQSVLKSWRGHLLVPIMSALRRNKADEPHYLLASGISLEDFRRQLVNAEINRAPENHGYMFFKPSPTISGLQPSS
;
A
#
# COMPACT_ATOMS: atom_id res chain seq x y z
N MET A 1 -23.47 -17.40 -8.47
CA MET A 1 -23.19 -16.07 -7.92
C MET A 1 -21.85 -16.15 -7.18
N ILE A 2 -21.01 -15.12 -7.31
CA ILE A 2 -19.73 -15.02 -6.60
C ILE A 2 -19.96 -14.29 -5.27
N ASN A 3 -19.52 -14.88 -4.17
CA ASN A 3 -19.62 -14.27 -2.83
C ASN A 3 -18.26 -13.80 -2.29
N LYS A 4 -17.15 -14.22 -2.92
CA LYS A 4 -15.81 -13.79 -2.56
C LYS A 4 -14.92 -13.61 -3.79
N ILE A 5 -14.18 -12.52 -3.81
CA ILE A 5 -13.22 -12.18 -4.87
C ILE A 5 -11.83 -12.03 -4.24
N PHE A 6 -10.86 -12.72 -4.82
CA PHE A 6 -9.46 -12.63 -4.42
C PHE A 6 -8.66 -11.86 -5.45
N TRP A 7 -7.86 -10.89 -5.02
CA TRP A 7 -6.98 -10.06 -5.83
C TRP A 7 -5.53 -10.44 -5.54
N CYS A 8 -4.96 -11.29 -6.38
CA CYS A 8 -3.55 -11.63 -6.34
C CYS A 8 -2.78 -10.59 -7.17
N ILE A 9 -2.19 -9.61 -6.48
CA ILE A 9 -1.59 -8.43 -7.09
C ILE A 9 -0.07 -8.57 -7.06
N HIS A 10 0.55 -8.62 -8.24
CA HIS A 10 2.00 -8.67 -8.40
C HIS A 10 2.66 -9.72 -7.48
N PRO A 11 2.25 -11.00 -7.52
CA PRO A 11 2.71 -11.97 -6.53
C PRO A 11 4.21 -12.22 -6.54
N TYR A 12 4.95 -11.89 -7.62
CA TYR A 12 6.40 -12.13 -7.81
C TYR A 12 7.09 -10.90 -8.43
N CYS A 13 7.13 -9.77 -7.72
CA CYS A 13 7.66 -8.48 -8.14
C CYS A 13 9.06 -8.12 -7.63
N TRP A 14 9.65 -8.87 -6.70
CA TRP A 14 11.02 -8.62 -6.20
C TRP A 14 12.01 -9.75 -6.50
N SER A 15 12.31 -10.64 -5.54
CA SER A 15 13.55 -11.42 -5.56
C SER A 15 13.52 -12.62 -6.50
N MET A 16 12.34 -13.17 -6.76
CA MET A 16 12.11 -14.17 -7.81
C MET A 16 12.02 -13.57 -9.21
N TYR A 17 12.08 -12.24 -9.34
CA TYR A 17 12.00 -11.53 -10.61
C TYR A 17 13.34 -10.96 -11.10
N SER A 18 14.26 -10.60 -10.20
CA SER A 18 15.54 -9.98 -10.57
C SER A 18 16.75 -10.64 -9.90
N ASP A 19 17.94 -10.36 -10.42
CA ASP A 19 19.19 -10.66 -9.72
C ASP A 19 19.29 -9.86 -8.40
N ILE A 20 20.20 -10.27 -7.53
CA ILE A 20 20.53 -9.55 -6.28
C ILE A 20 20.95 -8.12 -6.65
N PRO A 21 20.25 -7.07 -6.16
CA PRO A 21 20.66 -5.70 -6.41
C PRO A 21 22.06 -5.42 -5.87
N ASN A 22 22.85 -4.64 -6.61
CA ASN A 22 24.18 -4.23 -6.16
C ASN A 22 24.10 -3.54 -4.78
N GLY A 23 24.89 -4.04 -3.82
CA GLY A 23 24.93 -3.50 -2.46
C GLY A 23 23.88 -4.08 -1.50
N CYS A 24 22.97 -4.95 -1.96
CA CYS A 24 22.05 -5.64 -1.07
C CYS A 24 22.80 -6.67 -0.20
N ASP A 25 22.45 -6.77 1.08
CA ASP A 25 22.96 -7.82 1.97
C ASP A 25 22.52 -9.20 1.45
N PRO A 26 23.45 -10.09 1.07
CA PRO A 26 23.10 -11.41 0.56
C PRO A 26 22.27 -12.25 1.53
N LYS A 27 22.43 -12.06 2.85
CA LYS A 27 21.64 -12.81 3.85
C LYS A 27 20.19 -12.36 3.84
N LEU A 28 19.95 -11.05 3.86
CA LEU A 28 18.61 -10.48 3.77
C LEU A 28 17.94 -10.88 2.45
N TRP A 29 18.68 -10.80 1.34
CA TRP A 29 18.17 -11.22 0.03
C TRP A 29 17.71 -12.69 0.04
N ASN A 30 18.54 -13.59 0.56
CA ASN A 30 18.20 -15.01 0.65
C ASN A 30 16.98 -15.27 1.56
N ALA A 31 16.83 -14.49 2.63
CA ALA A 31 15.66 -14.58 3.51
C ALA A 31 14.37 -14.14 2.80
N ILE A 32 14.43 -13.06 2.02
CA ILE A 32 13.31 -12.60 1.18
C ILE A 32 12.96 -13.66 0.13
N LEU A 33 13.95 -14.19 -0.59
CA LEU A 33 13.74 -15.25 -1.59
C LEU A 33 13.10 -16.51 -0.98
N ALA A 34 13.56 -16.93 0.21
CA ALA A 34 12.95 -18.04 0.92
C ALA A 34 11.50 -17.77 1.35
N TRP A 35 11.17 -16.53 1.71
CA TRP A 35 9.79 -16.11 1.98
C TRP A 35 8.95 -16.17 0.70
N GLU A 36 9.42 -15.57 -0.39
CA GLU A 36 8.72 -15.57 -1.68
C GLU A 36 8.43 -16.98 -2.20
N LEU A 37 9.40 -17.90 -2.13
CA LEU A 37 9.20 -19.30 -2.50
C LEU A 37 8.15 -20.00 -1.63
N ARG A 38 8.17 -19.76 -0.31
CA ARG A 38 7.14 -20.28 0.60
C ARG A 38 5.76 -19.72 0.24
N VAL A 39 5.66 -18.42 -0.03
CA VAL A 39 4.39 -17.77 -0.41
C VAL A 39 3.90 -18.24 -1.77
N HIS A 40 4.79 -18.55 -2.72
CA HIS A 40 4.44 -19.20 -3.97
C HIS A 40 3.71 -20.53 -3.75
N ASP A 41 4.27 -21.40 -2.90
CA ASP A 41 3.63 -22.68 -2.56
C ASP A 41 2.26 -22.46 -1.88
N LEU A 42 2.17 -21.46 -0.98
CA LEU A 42 0.91 -21.07 -0.35
C LEU A 42 -0.11 -20.57 -1.38
N HIS A 43 0.29 -19.79 -2.38
CA HIS A 43 -0.61 -19.34 -3.46
C HIS A 43 -1.13 -20.53 -4.27
N LEU A 44 -0.26 -21.45 -4.69
CA LEU A 44 -0.67 -22.64 -5.44
C LEU A 44 -1.66 -23.51 -4.64
N ASN A 45 -1.37 -23.73 -3.36
CA ASN A 45 -2.24 -24.45 -2.46
C ASN A 45 -3.58 -23.70 -2.25
N PHE A 46 -3.52 -22.39 -2.01
CA PHE A 46 -4.69 -21.54 -1.84
C PHE A 46 -5.63 -21.64 -3.04
N VAL A 47 -5.11 -21.47 -4.26
CA VAL A 47 -5.89 -21.57 -5.51
C VAL A 47 -6.55 -22.95 -5.67
N SER A 48 -5.86 -24.01 -5.24
CA SER A 48 -6.39 -25.38 -5.27
C SER A 48 -7.58 -25.58 -4.34
N ASN A 49 -7.62 -24.86 -3.22
CA ASN A 49 -8.62 -25.01 -2.17
C ASN A 49 -9.76 -23.98 -2.24
N MET A 50 -9.73 -23.05 -3.20
CA MET A 50 -10.80 -22.07 -3.39
C MET A 50 -12.16 -22.75 -3.65
N LYS A 51 -13.23 -22.19 -3.11
CA LYS A 51 -14.58 -22.77 -3.19
C LYS A 51 -15.28 -22.47 -4.52
N PRO A 52 -16.31 -23.24 -4.90
CA PRO A 52 -17.08 -23.04 -6.14
C PRO A 52 -17.97 -21.79 -6.16
N ASP A 53 -17.84 -20.83 -5.26
CA ASP A 53 -18.52 -19.53 -5.23
C ASP A 53 -17.53 -18.37 -5.17
N GLU A 54 -16.23 -18.67 -5.36
CA GLU A 54 -15.14 -17.71 -5.27
C GLU A 54 -14.48 -17.48 -6.64
N ALA A 55 -14.01 -16.26 -6.87
CA ALA A 55 -13.28 -15.86 -8.07
C ALA A 55 -11.85 -15.37 -7.72
N LEU A 56 -10.90 -15.65 -8.60
CA LEU A 56 -9.52 -15.19 -8.51
C LEU A 56 -9.24 -14.21 -9.63
N ILE A 57 -8.72 -13.05 -9.26
CA ILE A 57 -8.15 -12.07 -10.17
C ILE A 57 -6.66 -12.09 -9.94
N LEU A 58 -5.90 -12.31 -11.00
CA LEU A 58 -4.45 -12.27 -10.98
C LEU A 58 -3.98 -11.10 -11.83
N TYR A 59 -3.24 -10.20 -11.20
CA TYR A 59 -2.52 -9.12 -11.86
C TYR A 59 -1.03 -9.47 -11.82
N PRO A 60 -0.49 -10.11 -12.87
CA PRO A 60 0.90 -10.50 -12.92
C PRO A 60 1.81 -9.29 -13.15
N ILE A 61 3.07 -9.45 -12.77
CA ILE A 61 4.15 -8.58 -13.20
C ILE A 61 5.27 -9.46 -13.74
N GLY A 62 5.78 -9.11 -14.92
CA GLY A 62 6.83 -9.90 -15.56
C GLY A 62 6.37 -11.29 -16.03
N ASN A 63 7.35 -12.16 -16.28
CA ASN A 63 7.12 -13.50 -16.85
C ASN A 63 8.07 -14.56 -16.25
N SER A 64 8.39 -14.44 -14.96
CA SER A 64 9.23 -15.41 -14.25
C SER A 64 8.59 -16.82 -14.26
N GLU A 65 9.41 -17.86 -14.04
CA GLU A 65 8.90 -19.23 -13.99
C GLU A 65 7.82 -19.44 -12.90
N PRO A 66 7.98 -18.94 -11.65
CA PRO A 66 6.92 -19.00 -10.65
C PRO A 66 5.61 -18.32 -11.10
N MET A 67 5.71 -17.17 -11.78
CA MET A 67 4.54 -16.46 -12.32
C MET A 67 3.79 -17.30 -13.35
N ARG A 68 4.52 -17.86 -14.33
CA ARG A 68 3.92 -18.74 -15.35
C ARG A 68 3.25 -19.96 -14.72
N LYS A 69 3.91 -20.60 -13.76
CA LYS A 69 3.33 -21.73 -13.00
C LYS A 69 2.04 -21.35 -12.29
N LEU A 70 1.99 -20.20 -11.61
CA LEU A 70 0.78 -19.72 -10.94
C LEU A 70 -0.36 -19.45 -11.94
N ILE A 71 -0.06 -18.80 -13.08
CA ILE A 71 -1.03 -18.53 -14.14
C ILE A 71 -1.60 -19.85 -14.69
N GLU A 72 -0.74 -20.77 -15.10
CA GLU A 72 -1.12 -22.07 -15.67
C GLU A 72 -1.96 -22.89 -14.68
N HIS A 73 -1.53 -22.95 -13.42
CA HIS A 73 -2.25 -23.64 -12.35
C HIS A 73 -3.64 -23.02 -12.09
N SER A 74 -3.71 -21.69 -12.08
CA SER A 74 -4.97 -20.95 -11.85
C SER A 74 -5.96 -21.14 -13.01
N GLN A 75 -5.48 -21.07 -14.25
CA GLN A 75 -6.28 -21.32 -15.45
C GLN A 75 -6.85 -22.74 -15.45
N LYS A 76 -6.02 -23.74 -15.16
CA LYS A 76 -6.41 -25.15 -15.10
C LYS A 76 -7.46 -25.42 -14.02
N THR A 77 -7.23 -24.87 -12.83
CA THR A 77 -8.01 -25.21 -11.63
C THR A 77 -9.32 -24.41 -11.52
N ARG A 78 -9.32 -23.14 -11.91
CA ARG A 78 -10.47 -22.23 -11.71
C ARG A 78 -11.26 -21.93 -12.98
N ARG A 79 -10.70 -22.19 -14.16
CA ARG A 79 -11.34 -22.01 -15.49
C ARG A 79 -12.02 -20.63 -15.60
N LYS A 80 -13.34 -20.60 -15.77
CA LYS A 80 -14.18 -19.39 -15.93
C LYS A 80 -14.26 -18.48 -14.70
N ARG A 81 -13.56 -18.80 -13.61
CA ARG A 81 -13.53 -17.99 -12.37
C ARG A 81 -12.16 -17.41 -12.09
N PHE A 82 -11.26 -17.56 -13.07
CA PHE A 82 -9.97 -16.93 -13.09
C PHE A 82 -10.00 -15.80 -14.11
N VAL A 83 -9.62 -14.62 -13.65
CA VAL A 83 -9.46 -13.42 -14.47
C VAL A 83 -8.00 -13.04 -14.42
N LEU A 84 -7.34 -13.11 -15.57
CA LEU A 84 -6.01 -12.55 -15.76
C LEU A 84 -6.15 -11.10 -16.23
N VAL A 85 -5.52 -10.18 -15.51
CA VAL A 85 -5.46 -8.76 -15.86
C VAL A 85 -4.06 -8.43 -16.37
N ASP A 86 -3.87 -8.44 -17.68
CA ASP A 86 -2.59 -8.28 -18.37
C ASP A 86 -2.36 -6.86 -18.91
N TRP A 87 -2.99 -5.88 -18.25
CA TRP A 87 -2.92 -4.48 -18.66
C TRP A 87 -1.58 -3.85 -18.29
N GLN A 88 -0.88 -3.24 -19.25
CA GLN A 88 0.42 -2.62 -18.97
C GLN A 88 0.30 -1.20 -18.45
N CYS A 89 1.19 -0.84 -17.53
CA CYS A 89 1.23 0.48 -16.91
C CYS A 89 2.28 1.37 -17.58
N ALA A 90 1.90 2.55 -18.05
CA ALA A 90 2.84 3.50 -18.65
C ALA A 90 3.78 4.16 -17.60
N SER A 91 4.99 4.54 -18.04
CA SER A 91 5.95 5.29 -17.21
C SER A 91 5.55 6.77 -17.10
N MET A 92 5.97 7.40 -15.99
CA MET A 92 5.72 8.80 -15.65
C MET A 92 7.00 9.63 -15.51
N GLU A 93 8.11 9.15 -16.05
CA GLU A 93 9.43 9.82 -15.94
C GLU A 93 9.45 11.25 -16.50
N PHE A 94 8.58 11.57 -17.48
CA PHE A 94 8.47 12.92 -18.03
C PHE A 94 8.06 13.98 -16.98
N LEU A 95 7.47 13.57 -15.85
CA LEU A 95 7.11 14.45 -14.73
C LEU A 95 8.16 14.51 -13.62
N ALA A 96 9.21 13.68 -13.64
CA ALA A 96 10.11 13.52 -12.49
C ALA A 96 10.82 14.82 -12.08
N ASN A 97 11.10 15.70 -13.04
CA ASN A 97 11.77 16.99 -12.84
C ASN A 97 10.84 18.19 -13.04
N VAL A 98 9.54 17.95 -13.14
CA VAL A 98 8.54 19.01 -13.30
C VAL A 98 8.20 19.54 -11.92
N SER A 99 8.42 20.84 -11.70
CA SER A 99 7.94 21.53 -10.51
C SER A 99 6.41 21.55 -10.53
N ASP A 100 5.79 21.20 -9.40
CA ASP A 100 4.33 21.12 -9.25
C ASP A 100 3.65 20.24 -10.33
N PRO A 101 4.01 18.95 -10.38
CA PRO A 101 3.70 18.09 -11.51
C PRO A 101 2.20 17.80 -11.66
N ILE A 102 1.43 17.82 -10.58
CA ILE A 102 -0.01 17.54 -10.62
C ILE A 102 -0.76 18.70 -11.26
N HIS A 103 -0.53 19.94 -10.80
CA HIS A 103 -1.13 21.12 -11.42
C HIS A 103 -0.80 21.21 -12.90
N ARG A 104 0.47 21.10 -13.26
CA ARG A 104 0.90 21.18 -14.66
C ARG A 104 0.28 20.09 -15.52
N PHE A 105 0.20 18.86 -15.04
CA PHE A 105 -0.46 17.77 -15.77
C PHE A 105 -1.95 18.06 -16.03
N LEU A 106 -2.64 18.67 -15.08
CA LEU A 106 -4.08 18.94 -15.16
C LEU A 106 -4.44 20.19 -15.98
N ASP A 107 -3.57 21.20 -15.98
CA ASP A 107 -3.86 22.52 -16.54
C ASP A 107 -3.15 22.78 -17.88
N GLU A 108 -2.04 22.11 -18.17
CA GLU A 108 -1.29 22.26 -19.43
C GLU A 108 -1.65 21.14 -20.41
N GLU A 109 -2.46 21.46 -21.42
CA GLU A 109 -2.85 20.52 -22.48
C GLU A 109 -1.64 19.99 -23.26
N GLU A 110 -0.73 20.88 -23.64
CA GLU A 110 0.46 20.56 -24.45
C GLU A 110 1.69 20.16 -23.62
N LEU A 111 1.50 19.67 -22.39
CA LEU A 111 2.62 19.20 -21.55
C LEU A 111 3.32 18.01 -22.25
N PRO A 112 4.64 18.12 -22.56
CA PRO A 112 5.34 17.07 -23.30
C PRO A 112 5.24 15.71 -22.60
N GLY A 113 4.75 14.71 -23.32
CA GLY A 113 4.57 13.34 -22.81
C GLY A 113 3.18 13.06 -22.23
N LYS A 114 2.36 14.07 -21.88
CA LYS A 114 1.01 13.88 -21.32
C LYS A 114 0.12 13.03 -22.24
N HIS A 115 -0.06 13.44 -23.49
CA HIS A 115 -0.90 12.73 -24.46
C HIS A 115 -0.44 11.28 -24.67
N GLN A 116 0.87 11.05 -24.77
CA GLN A 116 1.43 9.71 -24.93
C GLN A 116 1.20 8.84 -23.69
N PHE A 117 1.34 9.40 -22.50
CA PHE A 117 1.05 8.72 -21.24
C PHE A 117 -0.41 8.32 -21.16
N ILE A 118 -1.34 9.27 -21.36
CA ILE A 118 -2.79 9.01 -21.30
C ILE A 118 -3.17 7.95 -22.33
N HIS A 119 -2.70 8.10 -23.57
CA HIS A 119 -2.90 7.11 -24.62
C HIS A 119 -2.44 5.73 -24.16
N ASN A 120 -1.18 5.58 -23.74
CA ASN A 120 -0.63 4.27 -23.38
C ASN A 120 -1.32 3.66 -22.17
N MET A 121 -1.60 4.48 -21.16
CA MET A 121 -2.26 4.04 -19.93
C MET A 121 -3.67 3.55 -20.20
N LEU A 122 -4.44 4.30 -20.98
CA LEU A 122 -5.84 4.00 -21.22
C LEU A 122 -6.06 2.97 -22.33
N THR A 123 -5.17 2.83 -23.30
CA THR A 123 -5.33 1.93 -24.47
C THR A 123 -4.47 0.67 -24.41
N ASP A 124 -3.72 0.46 -23.34
CA ASP A 124 -2.75 -0.64 -23.23
C ASP A 124 -1.73 -0.59 -24.38
N PHE A 125 -1.12 0.57 -24.58
CA PHE A 125 -0.21 0.88 -25.69
C PHE A 125 -0.84 0.65 -27.09
N GLY A 126 -2.10 1.05 -27.25
CA GLY A 126 -2.86 0.94 -28.50
C GLY A 126 -3.48 -0.45 -28.75
N ARG A 127 -3.29 -1.41 -27.84
CA ARG A 127 -3.82 -2.77 -27.99
C ARG A 127 -5.34 -2.85 -27.79
N ARG A 128 -5.94 -1.86 -27.14
CA ARG A 128 -7.34 -1.87 -26.71
C ARG A 128 -8.02 -0.54 -27.00
N LYS A 129 -9.31 -0.62 -27.28
CA LYS A 129 -10.19 0.54 -27.31
C LYS A 129 -10.68 0.85 -25.90
N VAL A 130 -10.91 2.13 -25.65
CA VAL A 130 -11.32 2.69 -24.36
C VAL A 130 -12.50 3.57 -24.61
N SER A 131 -13.32 3.75 -23.57
CA SER A 131 -14.41 4.72 -23.60
C SER A 131 -13.86 6.13 -23.88
N GLU A 132 -14.47 6.80 -24.86
CA GLU A 132 -14.30 8.23 -25.07
C GLU A 132 -14.71 8.98 -23.79
N GLY A 133 -14.00 10.05 -23.43
CA GLY A 133 -14.27 10.83 -22.22
C GLY A 133 -13.63 10.31 -20.93
N LEU A 134 -13.04 9.10 -20.92
CA LEU A 134 -12.50 8.52 -19.69
C LEU A 134 -11.33 9.33 -19.10
N ALA A 135 -10.48 9.90 -19.96
CA ALA A 135 -9.37 10.71 -19.49
C ALA A 135 -9.89 11.98 -18.79
N GLU A 136 -10.88 12.63 -19.39
CA GLU A 136 -11.53 13.83 -18.90
C GLU A 136 -12.26 13.57 -17.58
N GLU A 137 -12.94 12.42 -17.44
CA GLU A 137 -13.54 11.99 -16.17
C GLU A 137 -12.50 11.84 -15.07
N ILE A 138 -11.38 11.17 -15.35
CA ILE A 138 -10.30 10.97 -14.37
C ILE A 138 -9.68 12.32 -13.99
N GLU A 139 -9.37 13.18 -14.96
CA GLU A 139 -8.79 14.50 -14.70
C GLU A 139 -9.75 15.39 -13.89
N ALA A 140 -11.07 15.33 -14.16
CA ALA A 140 -12.07 16.04 -13.38
C ALA A 140 -12.13 15.55 -11.92
N GLU A 141 -12.09 14.22 -11.70
CA GLU A 141 -12.05 13.63 -10.35
C GLU A 141 -10.81 14.10 -9.57
N ILE A 142 -9.64 14.14 -10.23
CA ILE A 142 -8.40 14.63 -9.64
C ILE A 142 -8.52 16.12 -9.30
N LYS A 143 -9.02 16.95 -10.22
CA LYS A 143 -9.22 18.40 -9.99
C LYS A 143 -10.15 18.66 -8.80
N GLU A 144 -11.26 17.94 -8.69
CA GLU A 144 -12.20 18.05 -7.56
C GLU A 144 -11.52 17.69 -6.23
N ALA A 145 -10.78 16.58 -6.21
CA ALA A 145 -10.06 16.14 -5.03
C ALA A 145 -8.98 17.15 -4.62
N CYS A 146 -8.14 17.60 -5.55
CA CYS A 146 -7.11 18.61 -5.28
C CYS A 146 -7.72 19.94 -4.81
N GLY A 147 -8.88 20.34 -5.32
CA GLY A 147 -9.64 21.50 -4.81
C GLY A 147 -10.09 21.35 -3.35
N THR A 148 -10.25 20.13 -2.85
CA THR A 148 -10.71 19.83 -1.48
C THR A 148 -9.56 19.61 -0.51
N ILE A 149 -8.53 18.87 -0.91
CA ILE A 149 -7.45 18.39 -0.02
C ILE A 149 -6.06 18.92 -0.40
N GLY A 150 -5.96 19.76 -1.41
CA GLY A 150 -4.71 20.34 -1.91
C GLY A 150 -3.96 19.45 -2.91
N TYR A 151 -2.88 20.00 -3.45
CA TYR A 151 -2.06 19.44 -4.54
C TYR A 151 -0.76 18.77 -4.08
N ASP A 152 -0.57 18.57 -2.77
CA ASP A 152 0.63 17.94 -2.19
C ASP A 152 0.67 16.42 -2.42
N TRP A 153 0.66 16.00 -3.68
CA TRP A 153 0.71 14.61 -4.11
C TRP A 153 1.96 14.40 -4.96
N SER A 154 2.51 13.19 -4.93
CA SER A 154 3.57 12.82 -5.85
C SER A 154 3.00 12.61 -7.25
N TYR A 155 3.77 12.93 -8.29
CA TYR A 155 3.39 12.65 -9.68
C TYR A 155 3.11 11.16 -9.92
N GLN A 156 3.66 10.27 -9.08
CA GLN A 156 3.38 8.84 -9.11
C GLN A 156 1.92 8.51 -8.77
N ALA A 157 1.19 9.41 -8.08
CA ALA A 157 -0.24 9.26 -7.81
C ALA A 157 -1.05 9.15 -9.10
N LEU A 158 -0.72 9.93 -10.14
CA LEU A 158 -1.41 9.88 -11.43
C LEU A 158 -1.38 8.47 -12.04
N LYS A 159 -0.22 7.80 -11.97
CA LYS A 159 -0.08 6.40 -12.40
C LYS A 159 -1.03 5.48 -11.64
N VAL A 160 -1.11 5.62 -10.31
CA VAL A 160 -1.99 4.82 -9.46
C VAL A 160 -3.46 5.07 -9.82
N ILE A 161 -3.85 6.33 -10.03
CA ILE A 161 -5.23 6.75 -10.29
C ILE A 161 -5.74 6.22 -11.62
N TYR A 162 -5.04 6.54 -12.72
CA TYR A 162 -5.43 6.07 -14.04
C TYR A 162 -5.48 4.55 -14.10
N TYR A 163 -4.48 3.89 -13.51
CA TYR A 163 -4.41 2.44 -13.55
C TYR A 163 -5.52 1.77 -12.71
N ASN A 164 -5.83 2.26 -11.51
CA ASN A 164 -6.97 1.74 -10.72
C ASN A 164 -8.31 1.88 -11.48
N ARG A 165 -8.50 2.99 -12.21
CA ARG A 165 -9.70 3.20 -13.03
C ARG A 165 -9.78 2.16 -14.16
N VAL A 166 -8.68 1.96 -14.88
CA VAL A 166 -8.57 0.92 -15.93
C VAL A 166 -8.79 -0.49 -15.37
N LEU A 167 -8.20 -0.82 -14.23
CA LEU A 167 -8.37 -2.10 -13.56
C LEU A 167 -9.83 -2.39 -13.23
N ALA A 168 -10.57 -1.41 -12.72
CA ALA A 168 -11.99 -1.56 -12.41
C ALA A 168 -12.81 -1.86 -13.68
N LEU A 169 -12.56 -1.13 -14.78
CA LEU A 169 -13.25 -1.35 -16.06
C LEU A 169 -12.90 -2.72 -16.67
N GLU A 170 -11.63 -3.11 -16.63
CA GLU A 170 -11.19 -4.40 -17.16
C GLU A 170 -11.77 -5.56 -16.35
N PHE A 171 -11.81 -5.42 -15.03
CA PHE A 171 -12.50 -6.36 -14.15
C PHE A 171 -13.98 -6.51 -14.53
N GLU A 172 -14.71 -5.41 -14.66
CA GLU A 172 -16.13 -5.45 -15.00
C GLU A 172 -16.38 -6.11 -16.35
N LYS A 173 -15.56 -5.78 -17.35
CA LYS A 173 -15.61 -6.38 -18.67
C LYS A 173 -15.38 -7.89 -18.60
N LYS A 174 -14.32 -8.34 -17.92
CA LYS A 174 -13.98 -9.77 -17.80
C LYS A 174 -15.04 -10.54 -17.04
N PHE A 175 -15.61 -9.98 -15.98
CA PHE A 175 -16.71 -10.61 -15.25
C PHE A 175 -17.96 -10.76 -16.12
N ARG A 176 -18.30 -9.73 -16.90
CA ARG A 176 -19.39 -9.78 -17.86
C ARG A 176 -19.16 -10.84 -18.94
N ASP A 177 -17.99 -10.84 -19.57
CA ASP A 177 -17.61 -11.79 -20.63
C ASP A 177 -17.64 -13.25 -20.14
N GLN A 178 -17.32 -13.48 -18.85
CA GLN A 178 -17.34 -14.80 -18.22
C GLN A 178 -18.69 -15.15 -17.57
N CYS A 179 -19.70 -14.28 -17.68
CA CYS A 179 -21.00 -14.39 -17.01
C CYS A 179 -20.90 -14.58 -15.48
N LEU A 180 -19.92 -13.93 -14.85
CA LEU A 180 -19.75 -13.90 -13.41
C LEU A 180 -20.55 -12.76 -12.82
N VAL A 181 -21.41 -13.09 -11.85
CA VAL A 181 -22.29 -12.12 -11.17
C VAL A 181 -21.98 -12.12 -9.68
N TYR A 182 -21.83 -10.93 -9.10
CA TYR A 182 -21.65 -10.70 -7.68
C TYR A 182 -22.55 -9.54 -7.23
N ALA A 183 -22.86 -9.47 -5.94
CA ALA A 183 -23.59 -8.35 -5.35
C ALA A 183 -22.58 -7.42 -4.62
N PRO A 184 -22.38 -6.16 -5.04
CA PRO A 184 -21.37 -5.26 -4.46
C PRO A 184 -21.51 -5.03 -2.96
N GLN A 185 -22.72 -5.17 -2.41
CA GLN A 185 -23.02 -4.98 -0.98
C GLN A 185 -22.70 -6.21 -0.13
N GLN A 186 -22.58 -7.39 -0.75
CA GLN A 186 -22.45 -8.67 -0.05
C GLN A 186 -21.12 -9.37 -0.31
N VAL A 187 -20.50 -9.10 -1.47
CA VAL A 187 -19.24 -9.73 -1.85
C VAL A 187 -18.15 -9.37 -0.85
N LYS A 188 -17.39 -10.38 -0.44
CA LYS A 188 -16.16 -10.19 0.34
C LYS A 188 -14.99 -10.10 -0.63
N CYS A 189 -14.08 -9.18 -0.39
CA CYS A 189 -12.89 -9.06 -1.21
C CYS A 189 -11.64 -9.15 -0.35
N VAL A 190 -10.63 -9.87 -0.85
CA VAL A 190 -9.34 -10.02 -0.21
C VAL A 190 -8.25 -9.81 -1.25
N ALA A 191 -7.16 -9.16 -0.88
CA ALA A 191 -5.99 -8.94 -1.71
C ALA A 191 -4.73 -9.44 -1.03
N PHE A 192 -3.81 -9.94 -1.84
CA PHE A 192 -2.51 -10.43 -1.41
C PHE A 192 -1.50 -10.40 -2.57
N GLY A 193 -0.22 -10.51 -2.25
CA GLY A 193 0.88 -10.53 -3.23
C GLY A 193 2.18 -9.98 -2.66
N GLU A 194 3.16 -9.73 -3.52
CA GLU A 194 4.43 -9.14 -3.08
C GLU A 194 4.31 -7.63 -2.91
N GLY A 195 5.03 -7.09 -1.92
CA GLY A 195 4.84 -5.71 -1.49
C GLY A 195 3.53 -5.52 -0.76
N PHE A 196 3.35 -6.19 0.39
CA PHE A 196 2.18 -6.06 1.26
C PHE A 196 1.80 -4.59 1.45
N GLU A 197 2.73 -3.76 1.92
CA GLU A 197 2.55 -2.31 2.10
C GLU A 197 2.80 -1.47 0.84
N GLN A 198 3.11 -2.12 -0.29
CA GLN A 198 3.40 -1.50 -1.57
C GLN A 198 2.34 -1.89 -2.61
N CYS A 199 2.66 -2.78 -3.55
CA CYS A 199 1.79 -3.13 -4.68
C CYS A 199 0.42 -3.63 -4.23
N ALA A 200 0.36 -4.56 -3.26
CA ALA A 200 -0.90 -5.16 -2.82
C ALA A 200 -1.86 -4.14 -2.20
N MET A 201 -1.34 -3.09 -1.55
CA MET A 201 -2.16 -1.99 -1.03
C MET A 201 -2.44 -0.90 -2.07
N THR A 202 -1.44 -0.52 -2.86
CA THR A 202 -1.53 0.58 -3.84
C THR A 202 -2.53 0.29 -4.95
N TRP A 203 -2.47 -0.90 -5.56
CA TRP A 203 -3.28 -1.19 -6.75
C TRP A 203 -4.72 -1.56 -6.44
N LYS A 204 -5.07 -1.74 -5.16
CA LYS A 204 -6.44 -2.01 -4.74
C LYS A 204 -7.14 -0.82 -4.09
N ALA A 205 -6.40 0.21 -3.68
CA ALA A 205 -6.89 1.18 -2.71
C ALA A 205 -8.20 1.88 -3.13
N MET A 206 -8.39 2.12 -4.44
CA MET A 206 -9.59 2.76 -4.99
C MET A 206 -10.55 1.81 -5.70
N LEU A 207 -10.16 0.56 -5.92
CA LEU A 207 -11.04 -0.44 -6.55
C LEU A 207 -12.39 -0.59 -5.84
N PRO A 208 -12.49 -0.61 -4.48
CA PRO A 208 -13.78 -0.64 -3.81
C PRO A 208 -14.69 0.52 -4.20
N TYR A 209 -14.13 1.72 -4.37
CA TYR A 209 -14.88 2.90 -4.76
C TYR A 209 -15.35 2.79 -6.21
N TYR A 210 -14.44 2.51 -7.15
CA TYR A 210 -14.77 2.42 -8.57
C TYR A 210 -15.72 1.28 -8.92
N MET A 211 -15.68 0.18 -8.18
CA MET A 211 -16.56 -0.97 -8.36
C MET A 211 -17.87 -0.88 -7.55
N GLY A 212 -18.09 0.21 -6.81
CA GLY A 212 -19.28 0.38 -5.97
C GLY A 212 -19.40 -0.64 -4.83
N LEU A 213 -18.28 -1.19 -4.35
CA LEU A 213 -18.27 -2.14 -3.24
C LEU A 213 -18.58 -1.44 -1.92
N THR A 214 -19.50 -2.03 -1.14
CA THR A 214 -19.76 -1.56 0.22
C THR A 214 -18.57 -1.86 1.12
N ASN A 215 -18.08 -3.10 1.07
CA ASN A 215 -16.98 -3.58 1.88
C ASN A 215 -15.61 -3.23 1.26
N PRO A 216 -14.58 -2.97 2.07
CA PRO A 216 -13.21 -2.84 1.59
C PRO A 216 -12.67 -4.15 1.01
N ILE A 217 -11.57 -4.05 0.26
CA ILE A 217 -10.76 -5.21 -0.11
C ILE A 217 -9.73 -5.42 1.00
N GLU A 218 -9.92 -6.44 1.84
CA GLU A 218 -9.04 -6.73 2.97
C GLU A 218 -7.66 -7.21 2.50
N ASN A 219 -6.58 -6.91 3.24
CA ASN A 219 -5.27 -7.48 2.94
C ASN A 219 -5.04 -8.78 3.73
N ASP A 220 -4.57 -9.82 3.05
CA ASP A 220 -4.11 -11.05 3.68
C ASP A 220 -2.58 -11.06 3.72
N PHE A 221 -2.02 -10.84 4.92
CA PHE A 221 -0.57 -10.80 5.11
C PHE A 221 0.08 -12.19 4.95
N GLU A 222 -0.60 -13.27 5.35
CA GLU A 222 -0.02 -14.62 5.29
C GLU A 222 0.18 -15.10 3.86
N LEU A 223 -0.64 -14.58 2.93
CA LEU A 223 -0.49 -14.77 1.49
C LEU A 223 0.34 -13.66 0.81
N SER A 224 1.00 -12.79 1.58
CA SER A 224 1.78 -11.68 1.05
C SER A 224 3.25 -11.74 1.47
N VAL A 225 4.06 -10.92 0.82
CA VAL A 225 5.47 -10.70 1.17
C VAL A 225 5.66 -9.21 1.44
N SER A 226 6.32 -8.86 2.54
CA SER A 226 6.62 -7.47 2.89
C SER A 226 8.05 -7.11 2.54
N GLY A 227 8.25 -5.83 2.19
CA GLY A 227 9.56 -5.31 1.80
C GLY A 227 10.34 -4.86 3.01
N ALA A 228 9.66 -4.74 4.15
CA ALA A 228 10.25 -4.41 5.42
C ALA A 228 11.14 -5.56 5.91
N PRO A 229 12.48 -5.37 5.99
CA PRO A 229 13.40 -6.43 6.41
C PRO A 229 13.07 -7.01 7.78
N PHE A 230 12.60 -6.16 8.70
CA PHE A 230 12.22 -6.55 10.06
C PHE A 230 10.93 -7.38 10.15
N LEU A 231 10.18 -7.54 9.04
CA LEU A 231 9.04 -8.45 8.98
C LEU A 231 9.39 -9.85 8.47
N THR A 232 10.61 -10.06 7.96
CA THR A 232 11.02 -11.36 7.39
C THR A 232 10.98 -12.50 8.41
N SER A 233 11.31 -12.22 9.68
CA SER A 233 11.25 -13.16 10.81
C SER A 233 10.08 -12.90 11.76
N ALA A 234 9.28 -11.86 11.54
CA ALA A 234 8.18 -11.50 12.42
C ALA A 234 6.99 -12.45 12.23
N ARG A 235 6.32 -12.78 13.34
CA ARG A 235 5.08 -13.56 13.34
C ARG A 235 3.88 -12.62 13.32
N PHE A 236 3.04 -12.74 12.30
CA PHE A 236 1.76 -12.05 12.26
C PHE A 236 0.86 -12.50 13.42
N LYS A 237 0.24 -11.53 14.10
CA LYS A 237 -0.57 -11.79 15.30
C LYS A 237 -2.04 -11.58 15.03
N GLU A 238 -2.40 -10.40 14.52
CA GLU A 238 -3.79 -10.06 14.28
C GLU A 238 -3.92 -8.87 13.32
N LEU A 239 -5.08 -8.83 12.66
CA LEU A 239 -5.61 -7.69 11.95
C LEU A 239 -6.81 -7.16 12.74
N ILE A 240 -6.77 -5.89 13.12
CA ILE A 240 -7.84 -5.22 13.84
C ILE A 240 -8.52 -4.21 12.91
N ILE A 241 -9.84 -4.27 12.85
CA ILE A 241 -10.69 -3.35 12.11
C ILE A 241 -11.03 -2.17 13.03
N LEU A 242 -10.64 -0.98 12.62
CA LEU A 242 -10.93 0.28 13.31
C LEU A 242 -11.93 1.11 12.50
N SER A 243 -12.38 2.24 13.07
CA SER A 243 -13.23 3.20 12.37
C SER A 243 -12.54 3.80 11.14
N ASN A 244 -13.31 4.46 10.27
CA ASN A 244 -12.81 5.16 9.07
C ASN A 244 -12.07 4.26 8.07
N ASP A 245 -12.49 2.99 7.99
CA ASP A 245 -11.87 1.94 7.16
C ASP A 245 -10.37 1.71 7.46
N VAL A 246 -9.94 2.04 8.68
CA VAL A 246 -8.56 1.81 9.12
C VAL A 246 -8.38 0.36 9.55
N ARG A 247 -7.20 -0.17 9.25
CA ARG A 247 -6.71 -1.47 9.66
C ARG A 247 -5.44 -1.27 10.47
N LEU A 248 -5.38 -1.97 11.59
CA LEU A 248 -4.20 -2.08 12.41
C LEU A 248 -3.70 -3.53 12.29
N PHE A 249 -2.55 -3.70 11.65
CA PHE A 249 -1.86 -4.98 11.59
C PHE A 249 -0.83 -5.05 12.71
N LEU A 250 -0.77 -6.18 13.41
CA LEU A 250 0.16 -6.42 14.49
C LEU A 250 1.02 -7.65 14.23
N TRP A 251 2.31 -7.52 14.50
CA TRP A 251 3.28 -8.61 14.46
C TRP A 251 4.12 -8.64 15.73
N GLU A 252 4.67 -9.81 16.00
CA GLU A 252 5.67 -10.06 17.02
C GLU A 252 6.99 -10.36 16.32
N GLY A 253 7.95 -9.45 16.45
CA GLY A 253 9.30 -9.60 15.94
C GLY A 253 10.21 -10.37 16.91
N GLU A 254 11.50 -10.29 16.65
CA GLU A 254 12.55 -10.84 17.54
C GLU A 254 12.66 -10.02 18.84
N ASP A 255 13.29 -10.60 19.86
CA ASP A 255 13.59 -9.93 21.15
C ASP A 255 12.39 -9.28 21.85
N SER A 256 11.20 -9.88 21.74
CA SER A 256 9.94 -9.35 22.27
C SER A 256 9.57 -7.96 21.76
N GLN A 257 10.05 -7.60 20.56
CA GLN A 257 9.63 -6.39 19.87
C GLN A 257 8.26 -6.60 19.23
N PHE A 258 7.35 -5.65 19.42
CA PHE A 258 6.06 -5.64 18.74
C PHE A 258 6.07 -4.63 17.61
N ILE A 259 5.44 -5.00 16.49
CA ILE A 259 5.45 -4.22 15.26
C ILE A 259 4.00 -3.94 14.88
N ALA A 260 3.71 -2.73 14.44
CA ALA A 260 2.38 -2.34 13.98
C ALA A 260 2.39 -1.47 12.74
N LEU A 261 1.33 -1.57 11.94
CA LEU A 261 1.09 -0.70 10.78
C LEU A 261 -0.39 -0.29 10.75
N PHE A 262 -0.62 1.01 10.60
CA PHE A 262 -1.93 1.56 10.27
C PHE A 262 -2.04 1.79 8.77
N CYS A 263 -3.08 1.24 8.15
CA CYS A 263 -3.42 1.58 6.77
C CYS A 263 -4.93 1.67 6.55
N ARG A 264 -5.35 2.33 5.48
CA ARG A 264 -6.77 2.35 5.06
C ARG A 264 -7.04 1.21 4.10
N ALA A 265 -8.09 0.43 4.37
CA ALA A 265 -8.50 -0.68 3.51
C ALA A 265 -9.35 -0.23 2.31
N LYS A 266 -9.92 0.97 2.39
CA LYS A 266 -10.72 1.63 1.35
C LYS A 266 -10.49 3.14 1.44
N ALA A 267 -10.26 3.75 0.28
CA ALA A 267 -10.11 5.20 0.19
C ALA A 267 -10.64 5.71 -1.16
N CYS A 268 -11.00 6.98 -1.21
CA CYS A 268 -11.27 7.73 -2.43
C CYS A 268 -10.42 9.01 -2.48
N LEU A 269 -10.31 9.64 -3.64
CA LEU A 269 -9.38 10.76 -3.85
C LEU A 269 -9.63 11.97 -2.93
N LYS A 270 -10.89 12.25 -2.62
CA LYS A 270 -11.27 13.36 -1.72
C LYS A 270 -11.07 13.06 -0.23
N ASP A 271 -10.76 11.82 0.13
CA ASP A 271 -10.56 11.49 1.54
C ASP A 271 -9.34 12.23 2.07
N SER A 272 -9.48 12.83 3.25
CA SER A 272 -8.38 13.52 3.92
C SER A 272 -7.35 12.54 4.49
N GLN A 273 -6.11 13.02 4.67
CA GLN A 273 -5.08 12.27 5.37
C GLN A 273 -5.49 12.08 6.84
N LEU A 274 -5.42 10.85 7.32
CA LEU A 274 -5.68 10.51 8.71
C LEU A 274 -4.35 10.27 9.45
N PHE A 275 -4.38 10.50 10.75
CA PHE A 275 -3.27 10.29 11.67
C PHE A 275 -3.76 9.51 12.88
N ALA A 276 -2.95 8.56 13.35
CA ALA A 276 -3.13 7.90 14.62
C ALA A 276 -2.31 8.63 15.69
N HIS A 277 -2.93 8.95 16.83
CA HIS A 277 -2.31 9.66 17.95
C HIS A 277 -1.76 8.65 18.95
N ILE A 278 -0.48 8.30 18.82
CA ILE A 278 0.14 7.24 19.59
C ILE A 278 0.77 7.82 20.87
N PRO A 279 0.34 7.43 22.08
CA PRO A 279 0.98 7.88 23.30
C PRO A 279 2.46 7.45 23.34
N LEU A 280 3.34 8.37 23.75
CA LEU A 280 4.77 8.11 23.89
C LEU A 280 5.15 7.57 25.29
N GLU A 281 4.23 7.62 26.25
CA GLU A 281 4.46 7.15 27.61
C GLU A 281 4.34 5.62 27.71
N GLY A 282 5.23 4.99 28.47
CA GLY A 282 5.13 3.55 28.79
C GLY A 282 5.61 2.58 27.71
N MET A 283 6.25 3.05 26.63
CA MET A 283 6.92 2.18 25.66
C MET A 283 8.16 2.84 25.04
N HIS A 284 9.13 2.03 24.62
CA HIS A 284 10.22 2.48 23.77
C HIS A 284 9.79 2.36 22.31
N LEU A 285 9.38 3.47 21.70
CA LEU A 285 8.84 3.51 20.35
C LEU A 285 9.87 4.00 19.33
N ALA A 286 10.05 3.22 18.27
CA ALA A 286 10.67 3.65 17.03
C ALA A 286 9.67 3.60 15.88
N VAL A 287 9.83 4.45 14.87
CA VAL A 287 9.09 4.34 13.61
C VAL A 287 10.06 4.11 12.47
N ARG A 288 9.76 3.18 11.57
CA ARG A 288 10.61 2.83 10.42
C ARG A 288 9.82 2.74 9.12
N GLY A 289 10.47 3.10 8.02
CA GLY A 289 10.01 2.84 6.67
C GLY A 289 10.39 1.43 6.18
N VAL A 290 10.22 1.21 4.88
CA VAL A 290 10.52 -0.08 4.21
C VAL A 290 11.91 -0.12 3.57
N SER A 291 12.44 1.04 3.15
CA SER A 291 13.70 1.09 2.39
C SER A 291 14.88 0.58 3.24
N PRO A 292 15.78 -0.26 2.68
CA PRO A 292 17.00 -0.72 3.35
C PRO A 292 17.93 0.43 3.75
N ASP A 293 17.83 1.55 3.03
CA ASP A 293 18.76 2.68 3.11
C ASP A 293 18.22 3.80 4.03
N GLU A 294 16.92 3.79 4.33
CA GLU A 294 16.25 4.85 5.10
C GLU A 294 15.88 4.41 6.53
N THR A 295 16.81 4.77 7.41
CA THR A 295 16.63 5.59 8.61
C THR A 295 15.24 5.54 9.25
N GLN A 296 15.17 4.90 10.40
CA GLN A 296 14.31 5.27 11.51
C GLN A 296 13.67 6.67 11.37
N HIS A 297 12.37 6.70 11.03
CA HIS A 297 11.57 7.92 10.93
C HIS A 297 11.35 8.58 12.30
N TRP A 298 11.44 7.81 13.39
CA TRP A 298 11.35 8.31 14.76
C TRP A 298 12.13 7.44 15.76
N PRO A 299 12.80 8.02 16.77
CA PRO A 299 13.03 9.46 16.92
C PRO A 299 13.90 10.02 15.80
N VAL A 300 13.57 11.25 15.39
CA VAL A 300 14.25 11.99 14.31
C VAL A 300 15.52 12.64 14.83
N LYS A 301 16.61 12.56 14.06
CA LYS A 301 17.81 13.38 14.33
C LYS A 301 17.60 14.86 13.93
N HIS A 302 16.81 15.10 12.87
CA HIS A 302 16.52 16.43 12.33
C HIS A 302 15.00 16.63 12.19
N PRO A 303 14.35 17.36 13.10
CA PRO A 303 12.90 17.36 13.22
C PRO A 303 12.16 18.06 12.08
N PHE A 304 12.84 18.88 11.26
CA PHE A 304 12.26 19.54 10.10
C PHE A 304 12.10 18.63 8.87
N GLN A 305 12.65 17.41 8.90
CA GLN A 305 12.66 16.50 7.75
C GLN A 305 11.62 15.37 7.86
N SER A 306 10.93 15.24 8.99
CA SER A 306 9.99 14.15 9.22
C SER A 306 8.54 14.58 9.06
N VAL A 307 7.75 13.69 8.46
CA VAL A 307 6.29 13.78 8.43
C VAL A 307 5.67 13.47 9.80
N LEU A 308 6.42 12.81 10.68
CA LEU A 308 6.00 12.49 12.04
C LEU A 308 6.13 13.73 12.92
N LYS A 309 5.07 14.04 13.65
CA LYS A 309 5.02 15.18 14.57
C LYS A 309 4.67 14.68 15.96
N SER A 310 5.22 15.29 17.00
CA SER A 310 4.77 15.04 18.37
C SER A 310 3.96 16.21 18.90
N TRP A 311 2.89 15.92 19.63
CA TRP A 311 2.02 16.91 20.24
C TRP A 311 1.39 16.36 21.51
N ARG A 312 1.50 17.11 22.62
CA ARG A 312 0.91 16.74 23.93
C ARG A 312 1.19 15.29 24.35
N GLY A 313 2.44 14.86 24.25
CA GLY A 313 2.85 13.50 24.64
C GLY A 313 2.45 12.39 23.66
N HIS A 314 1.87 12.73 22.51
CA HIS A 314 1.51 11.78 21.46
C HIS A 314 2.39 11.98 20.22
N LEU A 315 2.69 10.89 19.53
CA LEU A 315 3.23 10.88 18.18
C LEU A 315 2.07 10.79 17.18
N LEU A 316 2.03 11.73 16.24
CA LEU A 316 1.09 11.73 15.13
C LEU A 316 1.68 10.89 14.01
N VAL A 317 1.12 9.70 13.80
CA VAL A 317 1.58 8.74 12.79
C VAL A 317 0.60 8.78 11.61
N PRO A 318 1.01 9.21 10.42
CA PRO A 318 0.18 9.15 9.22
C PRO A 318 -0.32 7.72 8.96
N ILE A 319 -1.59 7.59 8.62
CA ILE A 319 -2.20 6.33 8.20
C ILE A 319 -2.03 6.19 6.70
N MET A 320 -1.35 5.13 6.28
CA MET A 320 -1.08 4.87 4.86
C MET A 320 -2.39 4.62 4.08
N SER A 321 -2.60 5.35 2.99
CA SER A 321 -3.70 5.14 2.03
C SER A 321 -3.23 4.60 0.68
N ALA A 322 -1.93 4.74 0.40
CA ALA A 322 -1.25 4.38 -0.84
C ALA A 322 -1.76 5.11 -2.12
N LEU A 323 -2.56 6.17 -1.97
CA LEU A 323 -3.13 6.96 -3.06
C LEU A 323 -2.25 8.12 -3.54
N ARG A 324 -1.82 8.97 -2.61
CA ARG A 324 -1.18 10.26 -2.91
C ARG A 324 0.31 10.11 -3.15
N ARG A 325 0.89 9.00 -2.68
CA ARG A 325 2.30 8.63 -2.88
C ARG A 325 3.28 9.72 -2.43
N ASN A 326 2.85 10.59 -1.52
CA ASN A 326 3.70 11.54 -0.82
C ASN A 326 4.29 10.87 0.43
N LYS A 327 5.17 11.57 1.17
CA LYS A 327 5.84 10.99 2.34
C LYS A 327 4.89 10.56 3.47
N ALA A 328 3.75 11.22 3.62
CA ALA A 328 2.75 10.85 4.64
C ALA A 328 1.95 9.59 4.25
N ASP A 329 2.06 9.16 2.99
CA ASP A 329 1.40 8.00 2.43
C ASP A 329 2.36 6.81 2.27
N GLU A 330 3.58 6.95 2.81
CA GLU A 330 4.53 5.85 2.96
C GLU A 330 4.19 4.98 4.17
N PRO A 331 4.60 3.71 4.18
CA PRO A 331 4.46 2.86 5.34
C PRO A 331 5.27 3.40 6.53
N HIS A 332 4.61 3.51 7.68
CA HIS A 332 5.21 3.94 8.95
C HIS A 332 5.00 2.84 9.99
N TYR A 333 5.93 1.89 10.03
CA TYR A 333 5.88 0.80 10.98
C TYR A 333 6.27 1.28 12.37
N LEU A 334 5.41 1.05 13.36
CA LEU A 334 5.65 1.29 14.77
C LEU A 334 6.35 0.07 15.35
N LEU A 335 7.55 0.23 15.89
CA LEU A 335 8.34 -0.82 16.54
C LEU A 335 8.46 -0.47 18.03
N ALA A 336 7.85 -1.28 18.89
CA ALA A 336 7.81 -1.05 20.34
C ALA A 336 8.54 -2.15 21.12
N SER A 337 9.27 -1.76 22.15
CA SER A 337 9.87 -2.67 23.13
C SER A 337 9.62 -2.20 24.57
N GLY A 338 9.82 -3.10 25.54
CA GLY A 338 9.60 -2.82 26.97
C GLY A 338 8.12 -2.72 27.37
N ILE A 339 7.21 -3.22 26.52
CA ILE A 339 5.76 -3.23 26.72
C ILE A 339 5.22 -4.63 26.45
N SER A 340 4.10 -5.03 27.06
CA SER A 340 3.44 -6.30 26.72
C SER A 340 2.65 -6.19 25.41
N LEU A 341 2.39 -7.31 24.73
CA LEU A 341 1.55 -7.31 23.52
C LEU A 341 0.15 -6.74 23.80
N GLU A 342 -0.45 -7.11 24.94
CA GLU A 342 -1.78 -6.65 25.33
C GLU A 342 -1.81 -5.14 25.57
N ASP A 343 -0.81 -4.59 26.26
CA ASP A 343 -0.71 -3.16 26.51
C ASP A 343 -0.44 -2.39 25.21
N PHE A 344 0.47 -2.89 24.36
CA PHE A 344 0.76 -2.29 23.05
C PHE A 344 -0.50 -2.25 22.18
N ARG A 345 -1.16 -3.39 22.03
CA ARG A 345 -2.44 -3.50 21.34
C ARG A 345 -3.49 -2.55 21.91
N ARG A 346 -3.67 -2.51 23.23
CA ARG A 346 -4.65 -1.64 23.90
C ARG A 346 -4.38 -0.17 23.59
N GLN A 347 -3.11 0.26 23.66
CA GLN A 347 -2.75 1.64 23.34
C GLN A 347 -3.03 1.99 21.87
N LEU A 348 -2.71 1.10 20.93
CA LEU A 348 -2.94 1.33 19.51
C LEU A 348 -4.42 1.29 19.11
N VAL A 349 -5.22 0.40 19.69
CA VAL A 349 -6.67 0.32 19.44
C VAL A 349 -7.41 1.53 19.98
N ASN A 350 -6.95 2.08 21.11
CA ASN A 350 -7.54 3.26 21.73
C ASN A 350 -6.94 4.57 21.22
N ALA A 351 -5.99 4.52 20.28
CA ALA A 351 -5.40 5.71 19.69
C ALA A 351 -6.48 6.53 18.97
N GLU A 352 -6.48 7.84 19.19
CA GLU A 352 -7.37 8.74 18.46
C GLU A 352 -6.97 8.75 16.98
N ILE A 353 -7.97 8.57 16.09
CA ILE A 353 -7.78 8.62 14.63
C ILE A 353 -8.59 9.77 14.07
N ASN A 354 -7.91 10.81 13.61
CA ASN A 354 -8.53 12.01 13.06
C ASN A 354 -7.63 12.65 11.98
N ARG A 355 -8.07 13.80 11.45
CA ARG A 355 -7.23 14.64 10.58
C ARG A 355 -6.21 15.39 11.43
N ALA A 356 -5.03 15.66 10.88
CA ALA A 356 -4.07 16.52 11.56
C ALA A 356 -4.73 17.85 11.95
N PRO A 357 -4.48 18.38 13.16
CA PRO A 357 -5.04 19.65 13.57
C PRO A 357 -4.60 20.74 12.60
N GLU A 358 -5.58 21.33 11.91
CA GLU A 358 -5.40 22.50 11.06
C GLU A 358 -4.98 23.67 11.97
N ASN A 359 -3.85 24.33 11.69
CA ASN A 359 -3.49 25.63 12.26
C ASN A 359 -3.09 25.74 13.76
N HIS A 360 -2.41 24.74 14.33
CA HIS A 360 -1.65 24.98 15.56
C HIS A 360 -0.15 24.90 15.29
N GLY A 361 0.54 26.04 15.47
CA GLY A 361 1.99 26.15 15.31
C GLY A 361 2.70 25.02 16.05
N TYR A 362 3.24 24.09 15.28
CA TYR A 362 3.95 22.93 15.81
C TYR A 362 5.21 23.42 16.52
N MET A 363 5.23 23.33 17.85
CA MET A 363 6.45 23.55 18.62
C MET A 363 7.38 22.36 18.45
N PHE A 364 8.51 22.58 17.78
CA PHE A 364 9.60 21.63 17.76
C PHE A 364 10.15 21.48 19.19
N PHE A 365 9.93 20.32 19.82
CA PHE A 365 10.56 20.00 21.10
C PHE A 365 12.09 19.94 20.89
N LYS A 366 12.83 20.81 21.56
CA LYS A 366 14.26 20.59 21.77
C LYS A 366 14.39 19.37 22.70
N PRO A 367 15.21 18.36 22.36
CA PRO A 367 15.49 17.28 23.29
C PRO A 367 16.08 17.87 24.58
N SER A 368 15.61 17.36 25.72
CA SER A 368 16.12 17.78 27.03
C SER A 368 17.64 17.53 27.08
N PRO A 369 18.44 18.47 27.64
CA PRO A 369 19.86 18.25 27.76
C PRO A 369 20.10 17.04 28.66
N THR A 370 20.75 16.02 28.11
CA THR A 370 21.38 14.95 28.88
C THR A 370 22.25 15.56 29.96
N ILE A 371 22.02 15.17 31.21
CA ILE A 371 22.89 15.46 32.34
C ILE A 371 24.21 14.73 32.09
N SER A 372 25.16 15.40 31.43
CA SER A 372 26.56 14.98 31.36
C SER A 372 27.29 15.50 32.59
N GLY A 373 27.05 14.85 33.73
CA GLY A 373 27.86 15.03 34.94
C GLY A 373 28.57 13.72 35.21
N LEU A 374 29.83 13.63 34.77
CA LEU A 374 30.92 12.79 35.30
C LEU A 374 32.13 12.94 34.35
N GLN A 375 33.03 13.87 34.66
CA GLN A 375 34.39 13.83 34.15
C GLN A 375 35.18 12.81 34.99
N PRO A 376 36.00 11.93 34.39
CA PRO A 376 36.99 11.18 35.14
C PRO A 376 38.18 12.07 35.44
N SER A 377 38.60 12.07 36.71
CA SER A 377 39.85 12.64 37.17
C SER A 377 41.04 11.82 36.63
N SER A 378 41.96 12.50 35.94
CA SER A 378 43.35 12.08 35.77
C SER A 378 44.25 13.30 35.92
#